data_AF-A0A0L8H2K7-F1
#
_entry.id   AF-A0A0L8H2K7-F1
#
_cell.length_a   1.000
_cell.length_b   1.000
_cell.length_c   1.000
_cell.angle_alpha   90.00
_cell.angle_beta   90.00
_cell.angle_gamma   90.00
#
_symmetry.space_group_name_H-M   'P 1'
#
loop_
_entity.id
_entity.type
_entity.pdbx_description
1 polymer ?
#
loop_
_entity_poly.entity_id
_entity_poly.type
_entity_poly.pdbx_seq_one_letter_code
_entity_poly.pdbx_strand_id
1 'polypeptide(L)'
;TTYSCIGMYHAVSGRVDILSVQNEQQCIPSVVAFNESGVFVGYDAVAQAEYNPKNTIYDSKRFIGRHFTPEELADIQKHYPFQ
;
A
#
# COMPACT_ATOMS: atom_id res chain seq x y z
N THR A 1 -7.62 2.03 -3.77
CA THR A 1 -6.45 2.32 -4.64
C THR A 1 -5.34 1.36 -4.27
N THR A 2 -4.87 0.55 -5.23
CA THR A 2 -4.25 -0.74 -4.90
C THR A 2 -2.76 -0.82 -5.21
N TYR A 3 -2.29 -0.14 -6.24
CA TYR A 3 -0.87 -0.17 -6.67
C TYR A 3 -0.32 1.25 -6.83
N SER A 4 1.01 1.35 -6.75
CA SER A 4 1.78 2.56 -7.03
C SER A 4 2.96 2.19 -7.95
N CYS A 5 3.44 3.14 -8.75
CA CYS A 5 4.59 2.96 -9.66
C CYS A 5 5.50 4.19 -9.60
N ILE A 6 6.74 4.05 -10.07
CA ILE A 6 7.73 5.13 -10.10
C ILE A 6 8.20 5.32 -11.54
N GLY A 7 8.09 6.55 -12.03
CA GLY A 7 8.60 6.96 -13.33
C GLY A 7 9.79 7.90 -13.19
N MET A 8 10.80 7.73 -14.04
CA MET A 8 11.98 8.58 -14.15
C MET A 8 12.01 9.24 -15.52
N TYR A 9 12.07 10.57 -15.55
CA TYR A 9 12.17 11.34 -16.79
C TYR A 9 13.63 11.67 -17.12
N HIS A 10 14.06 11.33 -18.33
CA HIS A 10 15.39 11.61 -18.85
C HIS A 10 15.37 12.90 -19.67
N ALA A 11 15.77 14.02 -19.08
CA ALA A 11 15.69 15.33 -19.74
C ALA A 11 16.49 15.44 -21.05
N VAL A 12 17.61 14.71 -21.18
CA VAL A 12 18.47 14.75 -22.38
C VAL A 12 17.86 13.96 -23.54
N SER A 13 17.26 12.80 -23.28
CA SER A 13 16.67 11.95 -24.33
C SER A 13 15.16 12.19 -24.53
N GLY A 14 14.50 12.89 -23.61
CA GLY A 14 13.05 13.09 -23.59
C GLY A 14 12.23 11.84 -23.23
N ARG A 15 12.88 10.74 -22.81
CA ARG A 15 12.22 9.46 -22.51
C ARG A 15 11.78 9.39 -21.04
N VAL A 16 10.68 8.68 -20.77
CA VAL A 16 10.28 8.26 -19.43
C VAL A 16 10.52 6.77 -19.28
N ASP A 17 11.22 6.37 -18.23
CA ASP A 17 11.39 4.97 -17.84
C ASP A 17 10.57 4.68 -16.59
N ILE A 18 9.85 3.55 -16.61
CA ILE A 18 9.16 3.03 -15.42
C ILE A 18 10.11 2.07 -14.72
N LEU A 19 10.40 2.36 -13.46
CA LEU A 19 11.31 1.55 -12.66
C LEU A 19 10.63 0.24 -12.27
N SER A 20 11.30 -0.88 -12.50
CA SER A 20 10.87 -2.20 -12.04
C SER A 20 11.49 -2.53 -10.68
N VAL A 21 10.74 -3.21 -9.82
CA VAL A 21 11.28 -3.85 -8.62
C VAL A 21 12.02 -5.15 -8.97
N GLN A 22 12.63 -5.79 -7.96
CA GLN A 22 13.52 -6.95 -8.10
C GLN A 22 12.96 -8.14 -8.89
N ASN A 23 11.63 -8.25 -9.02
CA ASN A 23 10.95 -9.30 -9.78
C ASN A 23 10.39 -8.82 -11.13
N GLU A 24 11.00 -7.80 -11.74
CA GLU A 24 10.59 -7.18 -13.02
C GLU A 24 9.19 -6.54 -13.04
N GLN A 25 8.49 -6.52 -11.90
CA GLN A 25 7.20 -5.86 -11.76
C GLN A 25 7.38 -4.33 -11.74
N GLN A 26 6.58 -3.62 -12.52
CA GLN A 26 6.62 -2.15 -12.61
C GLN A 26 5.70 -1.44 -11.61
N CYS A 27 4.89 -2.22 -10.88
CA CYS A 27 3.93 -1.74 -9.90
C CYS A 27 4.19 -2.41 -8.55
N ILE A 28 4.02 -1.63 -7.48
CA ILE A 28 4.21 -2.06 -6.09
C ILE A 28 2.85 -1.98 -5.37
N PRO A 29 2.42 -3.03 -4.67
CA PRO A 29 1.21 -2.98 -3.85
C PRO A 29 1.27 -1.81 -2.85
N SER A 30 0.17 -1.09 -2.72
CA SER A 30 0.04 0.00 -1.73
C SER A 30 -0.36 -0.59 -0.37
N VAL A 31 0.53 -1.40 0.18
CA VAL A 31 0.33 -2.17 1.42
C VAL A 31 1.53 -1.97 2.34
N VAL A 32 1.28 -1.78 3.63
CA VAL A 32 2.30 -1.66 4.68
C VAL A 32 1.96 -2.61 5.81
N ALA A 33 2.92 -3.39 6.27
CA ALA A 33 2.76 -4.28 7.42
C ALA A 33 3.75 -3.93 8.53
N PHE A 34 3.29 -3.99 9.77
CA PHE A 34 4.10 -3.76 10.97
C PHE A 34 4.26 -5.05 11.76
N ASN A 35 5.48 -5.33 12.21
CA ASN A 35 5.75 -6.40 13.17
C ASN A 35 6.94 -6.02 14.07
N GLU A 36 7.35 -6.91 14.98
CA GLU A 36 8.46 -6.67 15.93
C GLU A 36 9.82 -6.40 15.25
N SER A 37 10.01 -6.91 14.02
CA SER A 37 11.23 -6.73 13.23
C SER A 37 11.25 -5.41 12.45
N GLY A 38 10.12 -4.72 12.33
CA GLY A 38 10.04 -3.41 11.69
C GLY A 38 8.85 -3.24 10.73
N VAL A 39 9.10 -2.47 9.66
CA VAL A 39 8.09 -2.06 8.67
C VAL A 39 8.38 -2.74 7.34
N PHE A 40 7.37 -3.43 6.82
CA PHE A 40 7.40 -4.12 5.53
C PHE A 40 6.47 -3.40 4.57
N VAL A 41 6.84 -3.31 3.28
CA VAL A 41 6.09 -2.56 2.27
C VAL A 41 5.93 -3.36 0.98
N GLY A 42 4.87 -3.11 0.24
CA GLY A 42 4.66 -3.73 -1.07
C GLY A 42 4.45 -5.23 -0.98
N TYR A 43 5.18 -5.99 -1.79
CA TYR A 43 5.02 -7.45 -1.88
C TYR A 43 5.34 -8.17 -0.56
N ASP A 44 6.31 -7.70 0.22
CA ASP A 44 6.66 -8.29 1.52
C ASP A 44 5.55 -8.08 2.56
N ALA A 45 4.83 -6.97 2.47
CA ALA A 45 3.66 -6.71 3.31
C ALA A 45 2.47 -7.60 2.88
N VAL A 46 2.29 -7.82 1.57
CA VAL A 46 1.25 -8.71 1.04
C VAL A 46 1.49 -10.16 1.46
N ALA A 47 2.74 -10.62 1.43
CA ALA A 47 3.11 -12.00 1.76
C ALA A 47 2.72 -12.42 3.19
N GLN A 48 2.63 -11.47 4.11
CA GLN A 48 2.25 -11.72 5.50
C GLN A 48 0.82 -11.29 5.85
N ALA A 49 0.04 -10.77 4.89
CA ALA A 49 -1.28 -10.20 5.15
C ALA A 49 -2.25 -11.22 5.75
N GLU A 50 -2.14 -12.50 5.37
CA GLU A 50 -2.99 -13.58 5.90
C GLU A 50 -2.63 -13.95 7.35
N TYR A 51 -1.35 -13.90 7.72
CA TYR A 51 -0.85 -14.30 9.04
C TYR A 51 -0.80 -13.13 10.03
N ASN A 52 -0.72 -11.89 9.52
CA ASN A 52 -0.64 -10.64 10.28
C ASN A 52 -1.70 -9.62 9.81
N PRO A 53 -3.00 -9.99 9.76
CA PRO A 53 -4.02 -9.15 9.13
C PRO A 53 -4.30 -7.86 9.93
N LYS A 54 -4.14 -7.91 11.26
CA LYS A 54 -4.40 -6.76 12.14
C LYS A 54 -3.38 -5.63 11.99
N ASN A 55 -2.15 -5.95 11.60
CA ASN A 55 -1.08 -4.96 11.44
C ASN A 55 -0.71 -4.75 9.97
N THR A 56 -1.52 -5.22 9.02
CA THR A 56 -1.31 -5.05 7.58
C THR A 56 -2.34 -4.08 7.02
N ILE A 57 -1.88 -2.88 6.69
CA ILE A 57 -2.71 -1.76 6.23
C ILE A 57 -2.72 -1.71 4.69
N TYR A 58 -3.92 -1.63 4.12
CA TYR A 58 -4.16 -1.45 2.69
C TYR A 58 -5.33 -0.50 2.46
N ASP A 59 -5.52 -0.06 1.22
CA ASP A 59 -6.60 0.86 0.83
C ASP A 59 -6.61 2.21 1.57
N SER A 60 -5.49 2.60 2.20
CA SER A 60 -5.33 3.85 2.97
C SER A 60 -5.73 5.12 2.20
N LYS A 61 -5.52 5.12 0.88
CA LYS A 61 -5.97 6.20 -0.03
C LYS A 61 -7.49 6.41 -0.05
N ARG A 62 -8.31 5.48 0.46
CA ARG A 62 -9.76 5.66 0.65
C ARG A 62 -10.10 6.48 1.90
N PHE A 63 -9.16 6.59 2.84
CA PHE A 63 -9.36 7.27 4.12
C PHE A 63 -8.70 8.65 4.17
N ILE A 64 -7.66 8.87 3.38
CA ILE A 64 -6.93 10.14 3.37
C ILE A 64 -7.85 11.33 3.11
N GLY A 65 -7.74 12.36 3.95
CA GLY A 65 -8.54 13.60 3.85
C GLY A 65 -10.01 13.48 4.27
N ARG A 66 -10.45 12.31 4.77
CA ARG A 66 -11.81 12.14 5.31
C ARG A 66 -11.82 12.37 6.81
N HIS A 67 -12.87 13.02 7.29
CA HIS A 67 -13.29 12.97 8.68
C HIS A 67 -14.39 11.91 8.80
N PHE A 68 -14.28 11.02 9.78
CA PHE A 68 -15.25 9.97 10.00
C PHE A 68 -16.18 10.33 11.15
N THR A 69 -17.48 10.13 10.94
CA THR A 69 -18.40 10.02 12.07
C THR A 69 -18.23 8.64 12.74
N PRO A 70 -18.67 8.47 14.01
CA PRO A 70 -18.62 7.17 14.68
C PRO A 70 -19.35 6.06 13.91
N GLU A 71 -20.45 6.39 13.24
CA GLU A 71 -21.26 5.46 12.45
C GLU A 71 -20.53 4.99 11.19
N GLU A 72 -19.89 5.92 10.46
CA GLU A 72 -19.07 5.60 9.30
C GLU A 72 -17.85 4.74 9.69
N LEU A 73 -17.20 5.06 10.81
CA LEU A 73 -16.06 4.29 11.30
C LEU A 73 -16.48 2.86 11.67
N ALA A 74 -17.62 2.70 12.36
CA ALA A 74 -18.15 1.40 12.71
C ALA A 74 -18.51 0.55 11.47
N ASP A 75 -18.93 1.17 10.38
CA ASP A 75 -19.18 0.45 9.12
C ASP A 75 -17.89 0.06 8.40
N ILE A 76 -16.89 0.95 8.36
CA ILE A 76 -15.58 0.67 7.79
C ILE A 76 -14.89 -0.48 8.54
N GLN A 77 -14.96 -0.50 9.87
CA GLN A 77 -14.38 -1.56 10.71
C GLN A 77 -14.91 -2.97 10.39
N LYS A 78 -16.10 -3.10 9.77
CA LYS A 78 -16.61 -4.42 9.32
C LYS A 78 -15.88 -4.96 8.09
N HIS A 79 -15.26 -4.08 7.32
CA HIS A 79 -14.66 -4.39 6.03
C HIS A 79 -13.14 -4.60 6.10
N TYR A 80 -12.49 -4.16 7.19
CA TYR A 80 -11.04 -4.22 7.33
C TYR A 80 -10.64 -4.90 8.66
N PRO A 81 -9.66 -5.82 8.63
CA PRO A 81 -9.21 -6.54 9.82
C PRO A 81 -8.23 -5.73 10.69
N PHE A 82 -7.64 -4.68 10.13
CA PHE A 82 -6.71 -3.79 10.82
C PHE A 82 -7.43 -2.70 11.62
N GLN A 83 -6.76 -2.19 12.64
CA GLN A 83 -7.28 -1.18 13.58
C GLN A 83 -6.38 0.03 13.68
#